data_AF-A0A2P4QML8-F1
#
_entry.id   AF-A0A2P4QML8-F1
#
_cell.length_a   1.000
_cell.length_b   1.000
_cell.length_c   1.000
_cell.angle_alpha   90.00
_cell.angle_beta   90.00
_cell.angle_gamma   90.00
#
_symmetry.space_group_name_H-M   'P 1'
#
loop_
_entity.id
_entity.type
_entity.pdbx_description
1 polymer ?
#
loop_
_entity_poly.entity_id
_entity_poly.type
_entity_poly.pdbx_seq_one_letter_code
_entity_poly.pdbx_strand_id
1 'polypeptide(L)'
;MIVFDTISLTWSTGSTINAPSPRLSYTATLLSNGIIVFIGGIETNDVDINQLALYDTKVNKWSLMTARGVTLENRNSHSAVLTPDERIIIFGGL
;
A
#
# COMPACT_ATOMS: atom_id res chain seq x y z
N MET A 1 -3.00 2.92 12.48
CA MET A 1 -2.92 1.53 11.96
C MET A 1 -3.28 0.58 13.08
N ILE A 2 -4.11 -0.42 12.78
CA ILE A 2 -4.56 -1.43 13.74
C ILE A 2 -4.08 -2.78 13.20
N VAL A 3 -3.56 -3.65 14.06
CA VAL A 3 -3.08 -4.99 13.71
C VAL A 3 -3.90 -6.01 14.49
N PHE A 4 -4.43 -7.00 13.79
CA PHE A 4 -5.10 -8.15 14.38
C PHE A 4 -4.16 -9.36 14.31
N ASP A 5 -3.73 -9.86 15.47
CA ASP A 5 -2.99 -11.12 15.55
C ASP A 5 -3.99 -12.28 15.46
N THR A 6 -3.88 -13.08 14.39
CA THR A 6 -4.79 -14.20 14.13
C THR A 6 -4.48 -15.44 14.97
N ILE A 7 -3.31 -15.51 15.60
CA ILE A 7 -2.90 -16.61 16.49
C ILE A 7 -3.40 -16.33 17.91
N SER A 8 -3.16 -15.12 18.45
CA SER A 8 -3.59 -14.75 19.79
C SER A 8 -4.99 -14.12 19.86
N LEU A 9 -5.61 -13.82 18.71
CA LEU A 9 -6.92 -13.17 18.60
C LEU A 9 -6.99 -11.81 19.31
N THR A 10 -5.89 -11.05 19.28
CA THR A 10 -5.79 -9.75 19.95
C THR A 10 -5.60 -8.61 18.97
N TRP A 11 -6.12 -7.44 19.35
CA TRP A 11 -5.90 -6.18 18.65
C TRP A 11 -4.72 -5.44 19.25
N SER A 12 -3.91 -4.84 18.40
CA SER A 12 -2.82 -3.95 18.80
C SER A 12 -2.73 -2.74 17.86
N THR A 13 -2.05 -1.70 18.32
CA THR A 13 -1.70 -0.56 17.47
C THR A 13 -0.32 -0.80 16.88
N GLY A 14 -0.18 -0.55 15.59
CA GLY A 14 1.15 -0.50 14.98
C GLY A 14 1.58 0.94 14.71
N SER A 15 2.79 1.10 14.19
CA SER A 15 3.40 2.41 13.97
C SER A 15 2.62 3.24 12.95
N THR A 16 2.48 4.52 13.24
CA THR A 16 1.95 5.54 12.33
C THR A 16 3.00 6.60 11.98
N ILE A 17 4.24 6.43 12.44
CA ILE A 17 5.34 7.33 12.10
C ILE A 17 5.62 7.20 10.60
N ASN A 18 5.57 8.31 9.87
CA ASN A 18 5.69 8.38 8.41
C ASN A 18 4.61 7.63 7.61
N ALA A 19 3.48 7.29 8.24
CA ALA A 19 2.36 6.71 7.53
C ALA A 19 1.77 7.71 6.51
N PRO A 20 1.21 7.25 5.39
CA PRO A 20 0.49 8.11 4.46
C PRO A 20 -0.73 8.74 5.13
N SER A 21 -1.21 9.85 4.56
CA SER A 21 -2.49 10.46 4.93
C SER A 21 -3.64 9.45 4.80
N PRO A 22 -4.69 9.58 5.65
CA PRO A 22 -5.89 8.76 5.52
C PRO A 22 -6.47 8.86 4.10
N ARG A 23 -6.67 7.70 3.48
CA ARG A 23 -7.13 7.57 2.10
C ARG A 23 -8.05 6.37 1.94
N LEU A 24 -8.86 6.39 0.89
CA LEU A 24 -9.84 5.38 0.53
C LEU A 24 -9.46 4.73 -0.81
N SER A 25 -10.05 3.58 -1.13
CA SER A 25 -9.97 2.99 -2.49
C SER A 25 -8.56 2.74 -3.03
N TYR A 26 -7.57 2.60 -2.15
CA TYR A 26 -6.21 2.16 -2.49
C TYR A 26 -6.14 0.63 -2.53
N THR A 27 -5.06 0.09 -3.08
CA THR A 27 -4.72 -1.33 -2.95
C THR A 27 -3.57 -1.53 -1.97
N ALA A 28 -3.53 -2.70 -1.32
CA ALA A 28 -2.45 -3.12 -0.44
C ALA A 28 -2.01 -4.53 -0.84
N THR A 29 -0.73 -4.69 -1.20
CA THR A 29 -0.19 -5.96 -1.68
C THR A 29 1.04 -6.35 -0.86
N LEU A 30 0.99 -7.52 -0.22
CA LEU A 30 2.11 -8.07 0.55
C LEU A 30 3.12 -8.76 -0.39
N LEU A 31 4.36 -8.28 -0.40
CA LEU A 31 5.50 -8.88 -1.09
C LEU A 31 6.06 -10.08 -0.31
N SER A 32 6.78 -10.98 -1.00
CA SER A 32 7.41 -12.16 -0.37
C SER A 32 8.45 -11.78 0.70
N ASN A 33 9.03 -10.58 0.62
CA ASN A 33 9.99 -10.08 1.59
C ASN A 33 9.35 -9.53 2.89
N GLY A 34 8.02 -9.44 2.97
CA GLY A 34 7.29 -8.92 4.13
C GLY A 34 6.95 -7.43 4.07
N ILE A 35 7.20 -6.75 2.94
CA ILE A 35 6.79 -5.37 2.73
C ILE A 35 5.38 -5.35 2.13
N ILE A 36 4.48 -4.52 2.67
CA ILE A 36 3.20 -4.20 2.06
C ILE A 36 3.36 -2.94 1.21
N VAL A 37 3.02 -3.02 -0.07
CA VAL A 37 2.99 -1.88 -1.00
C VAL A 37 1.56 -1.36 -1.10
N PHE A 38 1.38 -0.08 -0.81
CA PHE A 38 0.12 0.63 -0.94
C PHE A 38 0.16 1.54 -2.17
N ILE A 39 -0.82 1.38 -3.07
CA ILE A 39 -0.83 2.06 -4.38
C ILE A 39 -2.15 2.80 -4.59
N GLY A 40 -2.02 4.06 -5.01
CA GLY A 40 -3.12 4.95 -5.38
C GLY A 40 -4.13 5.22 -4.25
N GLY A 41 -5.39 5.36 -4.64
CA GLY A 41 -6.50 5.73 -3.75
C GLY A 41 -6.83 7.22 -3.79
N ILE A 42 -7.74 7.63 -2.91
CA ILE A 42 -8.29 8.99 -2.85
C ILE A 42 -8.15 9.56 -1.44
N GLU A 43 -7.67 10.80 -1.36
CA GLU A 43 -7.71 11.66 -0.17
C GLU A 43 -8.82 12.71 -0.35
N THR A 44 -8.47 14.00 -0.43
CA THR A 44 -9.37 15.02 -0.99
C THR A 44 -9.40 14.98 -2.51
N ASN A 45 -8.29 14.58 -3.12
CA ASN A 45 -8.12 14.33 -4.55
C ASN A 45 -7.48 12.94 -4.74
N ASP A 46 -7.37 12.48 -5.99
CA ASP A 46 -6.63 11.26 -6.29
C ASP A 46 -5.17 11.38 -5.85
N VAL A 47 -4.68 10.34 -5.19
CA VAL A 47 -3.29 10.21 -4.77
C VAL A 47 -2.42 10.00 -6.01
N ASP A 48 -1.27 10.69 -6.06
CA ASP A 48 -0.24 10.42 -7.07
C ASP A 48 0.13 8.93 -7.05
N ILE A 49 -0.19 8.22 -8.13
CA ILE A 49 0.03 6.77 -8.23
C ILE A 49 1.52 6.41 -8.16
N ASN A 50 2.42 7.37 -8.41
CA ASN A 50 3.86 7.17 -8.27
C ASN A 50 4.34 7.30 -6.83
N GLN A 51 3.55 7.86 -5.91
CA GLN A 51 3.89 7.95 -4.48
C GLN A 51 3.44 6.68 -3.75
N LEU A 52 4.34 5.71 -3.68
CA LEU A 52 4.11 4.43 -3.02
C LEU A 52 4.34 4.58 -1.52
N ALA A 53 3.35 4.18 -0.72
CA ALA A 53 3.57 3.96 0.70
C ALA A 53 3.94 2.49 0.93
N LEU A 54 5.04 2.27 1.64
CA LEU A 54 5.54 0.95 1.96
C LEU A 54 5.48 0.75 3.46
N TYR A 55 5.00 -0.42 3.88
CA TYR A 55 5.02 -0.83 5.29
C TYR A 55 5.83 -2.11 5.45
N ASP A 56 6.94 -2.02 6.17
CA ASP A 56 7.74 -3.17 6.55
C ASP A 56 7.13 -3.83 7.80
N THR A 57 6.58 -5.03 7.60
CA THR A 57 5.89 -5.79 8.67
C THR A 57 6.84 -6.33 9.73
N LYS A 58 8.13 -6.50 9.43
CA LYS A 58 9.12 -7.08 10.36
C LYS A 58 9.62 -6.05 11.36
N VAL A 59 9.79 -4.81 10.93
CA VAL A 59 10.31 -3.72 11.77
C VAL A 59 9.26 -2.68 12.15
N ASN A 60 8.01 -2.83 11.70
CA ASN A 60 6.89 -1.94 12.00
C ASN A 60 7.19 -0.49 11.60
N LYS A 61 7.61 -0.28 10.36
CA LYS A 61 7.98 1.05 9.83
C LYS A 61 7.35 1.35 8.49
N TRP A 62 6.90 2.59 8.35
CA TRP A 62 6.50 3.15 7.07
C TRP A 62 7.69 3.79 6.36
N SER A 63 7.66 3.73 5.04
CA SER A 63 8.53 4.50 4.16
C SER A 63 7.76 4.92 2.90
N LEU A 64 8.25 5.97 2.25
CA LEU A 64 7.71 6.44 0.98
C LEU A 64 8.71 6.17 -0.13
N MET A 65 8.22 5.73 -1.28
CA MET A 65 9.03 5.50 -2.47
C MET A 65 8.35 6.13 -3.68
N THR A 66 9.13 6.80 -4.53
CA THR A 66 8.63 7.34 -5.78
C THR A 66 8.93 6.37 -6.92
N ALA A 67 7.88 5.82 -7.53
CA ALA A 67 7.97 5.01 -8.73
C ALA A 67 8.49 5.85 -9.91
N ARG A 68 9.08 5.17 -10.90
CA ARG A 68 9.64 5.80 -12.11
C ARG A 68 9.22 5.02 -13.33
N GLY A 69 9.23 5.68 -14.49
CA GLY A 69 8.93 5.05 -15.77
C GLY A 69 7.89 5.86 -16.53
N VAL A 70 6.88 5.17 -17.05
CA VAL A 70 5.79 5.79 -17.80
C VAL A 70 4.93 6.68 -16.90
N THR A 71 4.46 7.79 -17.46
CA THR A 71 3.44 8.62 -16.81
C THR A 71 2.12 7.87 -16.79
N LEU A 72 1.53 7.76 -15.62
CA LEU A 72 0.22 7.16 -15.39
C LEU A 72 -0.71 8.25 -14.86
N GLU A 73 -1.99 8.18 -15.23
CA GLU A 73 -3.01 8.93 -14.52
C GLU A 73 -3.15 8.38 -13.10
N ASN A 74 -3.53 9.23 -12.14
CA ASN A 74 -3.80 8.79 -10.78
C ASN A 74 -5.04 7.92 -10.78
N ARG A 75 -5.02 6.85 -9.98
CA ARG A 75 -6.09 5.84 -10.03
C ARG A 75 -6.52 5.38 -8.66
N ASN A 76 -7.80 5.08 -8.56
CA ASN A 76 -8.43 4.55 -7.35
C ASN A 76 -9.39 3.41 -7.71
N SER A 77 -9.82 2.66 -6.70
CA SER A 77 -10.79 1.55 -6.85
C SER A 77 -10.33 0.48 -7.85
N HIS A 78 -9.02 0.39 -8.07
CA HIS A 78 -8.37 -0.59 -8.94
C HIS A 78 -8.10 -1.90 -8.18
N SER A 79 -7.79 -2.97 -8.91
CA SER A 79 -7.25 -4.21 -8.33
C SER A 79 -5.73 -4.25 -8.47
N ALA A 80 -5.06 -4.95 -7.56
CA ALA A 80 -3.62 -5.19 -7.58
C ALA A 80 -3.33 -6.64 -7.15
N VAL A 81 -2.49 -7.34 -7.91
CA VAL A 81 -2.15 -8.74 -7.66
C VAL A 81 -0.64 -8.95 -7.75
N LEU A 82 -0.05 -9.54 -6.72
CA LEU A 82 1.36 -9.98 -6.75
C LEU A 82 1.51 -11.23 -7.61
N THR A 83 2.54 -11.23 -8.45
CA THR A 83 2.92 -12.36 -9.30
C THR A 83 4.13 -13.10 -8.71
N PRO A 84 4.35 -14.38 -9.09
CA PRO A 84 5.51 -15.15 -8.62
C PRO A 84 6.88 -14.56 -8.97
N ASP A 85 6.96 -13.68 -9.97
CA ASP A 85 8.17 -12.97 -10.36
C ASP A 85 8.28 -11.56 -9.74
N GLU A 86 7.60 -11.33 -8.61
CA GLU A 86 7.66 -10.12 -7.78
C GLU A 86 7.16 -8.82 -8.45
N ARG A 87 6.32 -8.94 -9.48
CA ARG A 87 5.60 -7.80 -10.05
C ARG A 87 4.20 -7.66 -9.46
N ILE A 88 3.74 -6.42 -9.31
CA ILE A 88 2.36 -6.11 -8.98
C ILE A 88 1.63 -5.74 -10.27
N ILE A 89 0.62 -6.52 -10.66
CA ILE A 89 -0.23 -6.22 -11.82
C ILE A 89 -1.44 -5.43 -11.34
N ILE A 90 -1.65 -4.25 -11.93
CA ILE A 90 -2.76 -3.34 -11.61
C ILE A 90 -3.76 -3.31 -12.77
N PHE A 91 -5.06 -3.40 -12.46
CA PHE A 91 -6.10 -3.34 -13.48
C PHE A 91 -7.41 -2.71 -12.98
N GLY A 92 -8.19 -2.10 -13.89
CA GLY A 92 -9.50 -1.51 -13.59
C GLY A 92 -9.41 -0.28 -12.68
N GLY A 93 -10.52 0.16 -12.11
CA GLY A 93 -10.57 1.42 -11.34
C GLY A 93 -10.80 2.64 -12.23
N LEU A 94 -10.88 3.81 -11.60
CA LEU A 94 -10.96 5.13 -12.23
C LEU A 94 -9.56 5.72 -12.22
#